data_AF-A0AAD1EFI4-F1
#
_entry.id   AF-A0AAD1EFI4-F1
#
_cell.length_a   1.000
_cell.length_b   1.000
_cell.length_c   1.000
_cell.angle_alpha   90.00
_cell.angle_beta   90.00
_cell.angle_gamma   90.00
#
_symmetry.space_group_name_H-M   'P 1'
#
loop_
_entity.id
_entity.type
_entity.pdbx_description
1 polymer ?
#
loop_
_entity_poly.entity_id
_entity_poly.type
_entity_poly.pdbx_seq_one_letter_code
_entity_poly.pdbx_strand_id
1 'polypeptide(L)'
;MKIPAALKPAAWGAVGGAVALAVIGFTWGGWVTQGTAEREAKARSNTALVAALSPICVVRFQQQNNATEQLVELKKISSWQQGDFIAKGGWATMPGSSSPDSDVAKACAAALGIPKT
;
A
#
# COMPACT_ATOMS: atom_id res chain seq x y z
N MET A 1 12.60 46.99 24.74
CA MET A 1 11.33 46.43 25.25
C MET A 1 11.64 45.65 26.52
N LYS A 2 10.95 45.92 27.65
CA LYS A 2 11.19 45.24 28.94
C LYS A 2 10.42 43.92 28.95
N ILE A 3 11.12 42.80 29.01
CA ILE A 3 10.49 41.48 29.18
C ILE A 3 10.01 41.38 30.64
N PRO A 4 8.70 41.18 30.90
CA PRO A 4 8.17 41.10 32.26
C PRO A 4 8.64 39.81 32.95
N ALA A 5 8.90 39.89 34.26
CA ALA A 5 9.40 38.77 35.07
C ALA A 5 8.48 37.52 35.04
N ALA A 6 7.20 37.71 34.71
CA ALA A 6 6.21 36.65 34.53
C ALA A 6 6.41 35.80 33.25
N LEU A 7 7.26 36.23 32.30
CA LEU A 7 7.48 35.48 31.06
C LEU A 7 8.20 34.14 31.32
N LYS A 8 9.08 34.09 32.31
CA LYS A 8 9.86 32.89 32.64
C LYS A 8 8.99 31.71 33.12
N PRO A 9 8.08 31.86 34.11
CA PRO A 9 7.17 30.78 34.49
C PRO A 9 6.13 30.47 33.41
N ALA A 10 5.66 31.46 32.66
CA ALA A 10 4.74 31.24 31.54
C ALA A 10 5.36 30.37 30.42
N ALA A 11 6.65 30.61 30.10
CA ALA A 11 7.37 29.81 29.12
C ALA A 11 7.49 28.33 29.56
N TRP A 12 7.80 28.07 30.83
CA TRP A 12 7.85 26.70 31.37
C TRP A 12 6.49 26.02 31.38
N GLY A 13 5.41 26.75 31.68
CA GLY A 13 4.04 26.24 31.57
C GLY A 13 3.66 25.87 30.13
N ALA A 14 4.04 26.69 29.15
CA ALA A 14 3.80 26.42 27.74
C ALA A 14 4.54 25.16 27.26
N VAL A 15 5.81 24.98 27.66
CA VAL A 15 6.59 23.78 27.34
C VAL A 15 5.95 22.54 27.98
N GLY A 16 5.58 22.61 29.26
CA GLY A 16 4.93 21.50 29.96
C GLY A 16 3.59 21.11 29.33
N GLY A 17 2.77 22.10 28.98
CA GLY A 17 1.49 21.89 28.29
C GLY A 17 1.66 21.25 26.92
N ALA A 18 2.63 21.71 26.12
CA ALA A 18 2.92 21.14 24.81
C ALA A 18 3.36 19.67 24.89
N VAL A 19 4.20 19.32 25.87
CA VAL A 19 4.62 17.93 26.10
C VAL A 19 3.43 17.07 26.54
N ALA A 20 2.60 17.55 27.47
CA ALA A 20 1.43 16.81 27.92
C ALA A 20 0.42 16.56 26.78
N LEU A 21 0.15 17.57 25.95
CA LEU A 21 -0.70 17.44 24.77
C LEU A 21 -0.13 16.45 23.76
N ALA A 22 1.18 16.51 23.49
CA ALA A 22 1.84 15.57 22.59
C ALA A 22 1.71 14.13 23.12
N VAL A 23 2.00 13.88 24.40
CA VAL A 23 1.89 12.54 24.97
C VAL A 23 0.46 12.00 24.84
N ILE A 24 -0.55 12.78 25.22
CA ILE A 24 -1.95 12.36 25.12
C ILE A 24 -2.35 12.14 23.65
N GLY A 25 -1.96 13.05 22.76
CA GLY A 25 -2.26 12.99 21.34
C GLY A 25 -1.65 11.76 20.66
N PHE A 26 -0.37 11.48 20.89
CA PHE A 26 0.35 10.37 20.25
C PHE A 26 0.08 9.00 20.90
N THR A 27 -0.36 8.95 22.17
CA THR A 27 -0.69 7.66 22.82
C THR A 27 -2.13 7.24 22.63
N TRP A 28 -3.08 8.17 22.75
CA TRP A 28 -4.51 7.85 22.74
C TRP A 28 -5.32 8.64 21.71
N GLY A 29 -4.90 9.88 21.42
CA GLY A 29 -5.56 10.74 20.43
C GLY A 29 -5.36 10.34 18.97
N GLY A 30 -4.57 9.29 18.69
CA GLY A 30 -4.29 8.82 17.33
C GLY A 30 -3.49 9.80 16.49
N TRP A 31 -2.76 10.74 17.11
CA TRP A 31 -1.89 11.64 16.38
C TRP A 31 -0.75 10.84 15.75
N VAL A 32 -0.51 11.10 14.48
CA VAL A 32 0.58 10.52 13.71
C VAL A 32 1.35 11.66 13.05
N THR A 33 2.64 11.45 12.81
CA THR A 33 3.42 12.42 12.04
C THR A 33 2.94 12.41 10.59
N GLN A 34 3.11 13.54 9.88
CA GLN A 34 2.71 13.65 8.48
C GLN A 34 3.31 12.51 7.61
N GLY A 35 4.59 12.18 7.81
CA GLY A 35 5.24 11.10 7.06
C GLY A 35 4.63 9.73 7.33
N THR A 36 4.20 9.45 8.57
CA THR A 36 3.49 8.22 8.91
C THR A 36 2.10 8.19 8.29
N ALA A 37 1.36 9.30 8.37
CA ALA A 37 0.02 9.42 7.79
C ALA A 37 0.03 9.18 6.27
N GLU A 38 0.99 9.79 5.55
CA GLU A 38 1.13 9.62 4.10
C GLU A 38 1.50 8.18 3.73
N ARG A 39 2.42 7.54 4.48
CA ARG A 39 2.81 6.14 4.26
C ARG A 39 1.63 5.20 4.49
N GLU A 40 0.88 5.41 5.56
CA GLU A 40 -0.28 4.59 5.88
C GLU A 40 -1.40 4.77 4.86
N ALA A 41 -1.67 6.01 4.43
CA ALA A 41 -2.65 6.28 3.38
C ALA A 41 -2.29 5.57 2.07
N LYS A 42 -1.01 5.60 1.67
CA LYS A 42 -0.52 4.88 0.48
C LYS A 42 -0.64 3.36 0.65
N ALA A 43 -0.26 2.82 1.81
CA ALA A 43 -0.33 1.39 2.08
C ALA A 43 -1.78 0.87 2.08
N ARG A 44 -2.71 1.60 2.71
CA ARG A 44 -4.14 1.27 2.71
C ARG A 44 -4.72 1.31 1.30
N SER A 45 -4.37 2.34 0.53
CA SER A 45 -4.81 2.46 -0.87
C SER A 45 -4.30 1.30 -1.71
N ASN A 46 -3.00 0.99 -1.63
CA ASN A 46 -2.40 -0.14 -2.34
C ASN A 46 -3.05 -1.47 -1.94
N THR A 47 -3.25 -1.72 -0.64
CA THR A 47 -3.90 -2.94 -0.17
C THR A 47 -5.33 -3.08 -0.72
N ALA A 48 -6.10 -2.00 -0.70
CA ALA A 48 -7.45 -1.97 -1.26
C ALA A 48 -7.45 -2.21 -2.78
N LEU A 49 -6.50 -1.61 -3.50
CA LEU A 49 -6.30 -1.85 -4.93
C LEU A 49 -5.92 -3.31 -5.19
N VAL A 50 -4.95 -3.88 -4.49
CA VAL A 50 -4.57 -5.29 -4.65
C VAL A 50 -5.75 -6.22 -4.38
N ALA A 51 -6.53 -5.97 -3.33
CA ALA A 51 -7.71 -6.78 -3.01
C ALA A 51 -8.82 -6.68 -4.08
N ALA A 52 -9.05 -5.49 -4.65
CA ALA A 52 -10.08 -5.28 -5.66
C ALA A 52 -9.65 -5.70 -7.08
N LEU A 53 -8.37 -5.53 -7.40
CA LEU A 53 -7.85 -5.65 -8.77
C LEU A 53 -7.23 -7.02 -9.06
N SER A 54 -6.71 -7.71 -8.04
CA SER A 54 -6.23 -9.08 -8.22
C SER A 54 -7.29 -10.03 -8.80
N PRO A 55 -8.57 -10.05 -8.35
CA PRO A 55 -9.57 -10.92 -8.98
C PRO A 55 -9.87 -10.51 -10.43
N ILE A 56 -9.82 -9.21 -10.76
CA ILE A 56 -10.00 -8.73 -12.14
C ILE A 56 -8.87 -9.22 -13.04
N CYS A 57 -7.62 -9.16 -12.56
CA CYS A 57 -6.47 -9.70 -13.27
C CYS A 57 -6.64 -11.20 -13.55
N VAL A 58 -7.09 -11.98 -12.55
CA VAL A 58 -7.34 -13.43 -12.71
C VAL A 58 -8.39 -13.71 -13.78
N VAL A 59 -9.51 -12.99 -13.75
CA VAL A 59 -10.58 -13.17 -14.76
C VAL A 59 -10.08 -12.82 -16.16
N ARG A 60 -9.36 -11.69 -16.31
CA ARG A 60 -8.75 -11.31 -17.59
C ARG A 60 -7.75 -12.35 -18.07
N PHE A 61 -6.96 -12.90 -17.17
CA PHE A 61 -6.00 -13.93 -17.48
C PHE A 61 -6.69 -15.20 -17.99
N GLN A 62 -7.82 -15.58 -17.40
CA GLN A 62 -8.57 -16.77 -17.80
C GLN A 62 -9.38 -16.60 -19.08
N GLN A 63 -9.79 -15.37 -19.42
CA GLN A 63 -10.52 -15.07 -20.66
C GLN A 63 -9.64 -15.07 -21.91
N GLN A 64 -8.33 -15.25 -21.77
CA GLN A 64 -7.41 -15.33 -22.89
C GLN A 64 -7.58 -16.62 -23.68
N ASN A 65 -7.48 -16.54 -25.00
CA ASN A 65 -7.50 -17.73 -25.87
C ASN A 65 -6.35 -18.71 -25.57
N ASN A 66 -5.23 -18.21 -25.06
CA ASN A 66 -4.03 -18.96 -24.69
C ASN A 66 -3.82 -19.07 -23.17
N ALA A 67 -4.87 -18.91 -22.35
CA ALA A 67 -4.78 -18.94 -20.89
C ALA A 67 -4.07 -20.19 -20.35
N THR A 68 -4.37 -21.37 -20.91
CA THR A 68 -3.77 -22.64 -20.48
C THR A 68 -2.26 -22.69 -20.74
N GLU A 69 -1.81 -22.20 -21.90
CA GLU A 69 -0.39 -22.16 -22.26
C GLU A 69 0.36 -21.17 -21.36
N GLN A 70 -0.20 -19.99 -21.16
CA GLN A 70 0.36 -18.96 -20.28
C GLN A 70 0.39 -19.41 -18.82
N LEU A 71 -0.59 -20.19 -18.33
CA LEU A 71 -0.54 -20.80 -17.00
C LEU A 71 0.62 -21.79 -16.85
N VAL A 72 0.87 -22.58 -17.88
CA VAL A 72 1.99 -23.54 -17.88
C VAL A 72 3.32 -22.79 -17.82
N GLU A 73 3.47 -21.71 -18.58
CA GLU A 73 4.66 -20.84 -18.49
C GLU A 73 4.81 -20.18 -17.12
N LEU A 74 3.73 -19.63 -16.57
CA LEU A 74 3.70 -19.01 -15.23
C LEU A 74 4.13 -20.00 -14.14
N LYS A 75 3.72 -21.27 -14.25
CA LYS A 75 4.11 -22.33 -13.30
C LYS A 75 5.55 -22.81 -13.47
N LYS A 76 6.16 -22.62 -14.65
CA LYS A 76 7.56 -22.99 -14.92
C LYS A 76 8.56 -21.96 -14.41
N ILE A 77 8.15 -20.70 -14.34
CA ILE A 77 9.02 -19.63 -13.83
C ILE A 77 9.02 -19.56 -12.30
N SER A 78 10.07 -18.97 -11.76
CA SER A 78 10.25 -18.83 -10.32
C SER A 78 9.27 -17.82 -9.71
N SER A 79 8.91 -17.99 -8.43
CA SER A 79 7.92 -17.16 -7.73
C SER A 79 8.24 -15.66 -7.76
N TRP A 80 9.52 -15.30 -7.75
CA TRP A 80 9.98 -13.91 -7.87
C TRP A 80 9.77 -13.32 -9.27
N GLN A 81 9.74 -14.14 -10.33
CA GLN A 81 9.52 -13.71 -11.72
C GLN A 81 8.03 -13.74 -12.13
N GLN A 82 7.20 -14.45 -11.38
CA GLN A 82 5.78 -14.62 -11.67
C GLN A 82 5.01 -13.29 -11.74
N GLY A 83 5.31 -12.35 -10.84
CA GLY A 83 4.73 -11.00 -10.89
C GLY A 83 5.13 -10.25 -12.15
N ASP A 84 6.40 -10.31 -12.56
CA ASP A 84 6.88 -9.64 -13.77
C ASP A 84 6.26 -10.23 -15.04
N PHE A 85 6.04 -11.54 -15.08
CA PHE A 85 5.32 -12.19 -16.18
C PHE A 85 3.90 -11.66 -16.31
N ILE A 86 3.17 -11.57 -15.20
CA ILE A 86 1.81 -11.03 -15.19
C ILE A 86 1.78 -9.54 -15.59
N ALA A 87 2.76 -8.77 -15.12
CA ALA A 87 2.89 -7.35 -15.48
C ALA A 87 3.18 -7.18 -16.98
N LYS A 88 4.09 -7.99 -17.55
CA LYS A 88 4.46 -7.96 -18.98
C LYS A 88 3.30 -8.39 -19.89
N GLY A 89 2.48 -9.34 -19.45
CA GLY A 89 1.27 -9.72 -20.18
C GLY A 89 0.13 -8.71 -20.10
N GLY A 90 0.27 -7.65 -19.29
CA GLY A 90 -0.70 -6.55 -19.21
C GLY A 90 -1.97 -6.87 -18.43
N TRP A 91 -2.09 -8.05 -17.82
CA TRP A 91 -3.31 -8.44 -17.09
C TRP A 91 -3.48 -7.68 -15.77
N ALA A 92 -2.38 -7.17 -15.21
CA ALA A 92 -2.37 -6.29 -14.05
C ALA A 92 -2.44 -4.79 -14.41
N THR A 93 -2.59 -4.44 -15.69
CA THR A 93 -2.78 -3.05 -16.13
C THR A 93 -4.26 -2.67 -16.08
N MET A 94 -4.58 -1.67 -15.28
CA MET A 94 -5.95 -1.18 -15.14
C MET A 94 -6.39 -0.32 -16.33
N PRO A 95 -7.69 -0.34 -16.72
CA PRO A 95 -8.22 0.60 -17.68
C PRO A 95 -7.95 2.04 -17.22
N GLY A 96 -7.31 2.84 -18.06
CA GLY A 96 -6.91 4.21 -17.72
C GLY A 96 -5.55 4.36 -17.05
N SER A 97 -4.86 3.25 -16.73
CA SER A 97 -3.44 3.27 -16.33
C SER A 97 -2.54 2.87 -17.50
N SER A 98 -1.42 3.56 -17.68
CA SER A 98 -0.41 3.21 -18.68
C SER A 98 0.61 2.17 -18.17
N SER A 99 0.63 1.89 -16.87
CA SER A 99 1.57 0.97 -16.24
C SER A 99 0.86 -0.10 -15.42
N PRO A 100 1.35 -1.36 -15.44
CA PRO A 100 0.86 -2.42 -14.58
C PRO A 100 1.19 -2.12 -13.13
N ASP A 101 0.25 -2.43 -12.23
CA ASP A 101 0.52 -2.38 -10.80
C ASP A 101 1.27 -3.65 -10.38
N SER A 102 2.48 -3.48 -9.85
CA SER A 102 3.36 -4.62 -9.53
C SER A 102 2.84 -5.47 -8.38
N ASP A 103 2.11 -4.87 -7.44
CA ASP A 103 1.57 -5.59 -6.29
C ASP A 103 0.31 -6.35 -6.68
N VAL A 104 -0.52 -5.77 -7.56
CA VAL A 104 -1.62 -6.49 -8.23
C VAL A 104 -1.06 -7.66 -9.06
N ALA A 105 0.02 -7.45 -9.80
CA ALA A 105 0.63 -8.50 -10.62
C ALA A 105 1.13 -9.68 -9.78
N LYS A 106 1.82 -9.41 -8.66
CA LYS A 106 2.26 -10.45 -7.71
C LYS A 106 1.08 -11.17 -7.08
N ALA A 107 0.06 -10.45 -6.62
CA ALA A 107 -1.13 -11.05 -6.01
C ALA A 107 -1.92 -11.91 -7.00
N CYS A 108 -2.05 -11.45 -8.25
CA CYS A 108 -2.66 -12.20 -9.34
C CYS A 108 -1.87 -13.47 -9.65
N ALA A 109 -0.55 -13.38 -9.74
CA ALA A 109 0.30 -14.55 -9.97
C ALA A 109 0.19 -15.57 -8.83
N ALA A 110 0.17 -15.10 -7.57
CA ALA A 110 -0.09 -15.96 -6.42
C ALA A 110 -1.47 -16.62 -6.49
N ALA A 111 -2.52 -15.89 -6.89
CA ALA A 111 -3.87 -16.43 -7.02
C ALA A 111 -4.03 -17.46 -8.15
N LEU A 112 -3.21 -17.38 -9.21
CA LEU A 112 -3.15 -18.34 -10.33
C LEU A 112 -2.23 -19.55 -10.01
N GLY A 113 -1.24 -19.35 -9.15
CA GLY A 113 -0.29 -20.36 -8.70
C GLY A 113 -0.74 -21.17 -7.48
N ILE A 114 -1.68 -20.66 -6.68
CA ILE A 114 -2.35 -21.42 -5.62
C ILE A 114 -3.44 -22.27 -6.29
N PRO A 115 -3.35 -23.61 -6.26
CA PRO A 115 -4.46 -24.45 -6.67
C PRO A 115 -5.63 -24.17 -5.73
N LYS A 116 -6.74 -23.62 -6.26
CA LYS A 116 -8.01 -23.70 -5.57
C LYS A 116 -8.36 -25.18 -5.45
N THR A 117 -8.21 -25.75 -4.25
CA THR A 117 -8.87 -26.99 -3.86
C THR A 117 -10.37 -26.79 -3.88
#